data_AF-A0A3S4FE54-F1
#
_entry.id   AF-A0A3S4FE54-F1
#
_cell.length_a   1.000
_cell.length_b   1.000
_cell.length_c   1.000
_cell.angle_alpha   90.00
_cell.angle_beta   90.00
_cell.angle_gamma   90.00
#
_symmetry.space_group_name_H-M   'P 1'
#
loop_
_entity.id
_entity.type
_entity.pdbx_description
1 polymer ?
#
loop_
_entity_poly.entity_id
_entity_poly.type
_entity_poly.pdbx_seq_one_letter_code
_entity_poly.pdbx_strand_id
1 'polypeptide(L)'
;MSKTLADNFHIPAANMNPVIFAGDKPGQNTKVQWLQEKNMRIFYGDSDNDITAARDCGIRGIRILRAANSTYKPLPQAGAFGEEVIVNSEY
;
A
#
# COMPACT_ATOMS: atom_id res chain seq x y z
N MET A 1 13.68 -2.88 -8.94
CA MET A 1 12.22 -2.71 -8.69
C MET A 1 11.66 -1.46 -9.32
N SER A 2 12.20 -0.26 -9.08
CA SER A 2 11.64 0.97 -9.67
C SER A 2 11.52 0.91 -11.20
N LYS A 3 12.55 0.43 -11.90
CA LYS A 3 12.50 0.27 -13.36
C LYS A 3 11.39 -0.70 -13.80
N THR A 4 11.33 -1.89 -13.19
CA THR A 4 10.29 -2.89 -13.47
C THR A 4 8.87 -2.33 -13.30
N LEU A 5 8.62 -1.55 -12.24
CA LEU A 5 7.31 -0.91 -12.03
C LEU A 5 7.03 0.17 -13.07
N ALA A 6 8.02 1.02 -13.35
CA ALA A 6 7.87 2.08 -14.35
C ALA A 6 7.56 1.52 -15.74
N ASP A 7 8.26 0.46 -16.14
CA ASP A 7 8.09 -0.18 -17.45
C ASP A 7 6.71 -0.87 -17.54
N ASN A 8 6.34 -1.69 -16.55
CA ASN A 8 5.08 -2.45 -16.59
C ASN A 8 3.83 -1.57 -16.52
N PHE A 9 3.86 -0.50 -15.73
CA PHE A 9 2.74 0.43 -15.56
C PHE A 9 2.85 1.67 -16.45
N HIS A 10 3.84 1.72 -17.35
CA HIS A 10 4.07 2.82 -18.28
C HIS A 10 4.11 4.21 -17.59
N ILE A 11 4.76 4.27 -16.42
CA ILE A 11 4.80 5.48 -15.59
C ILE A 11 5.81 6.47 -16.20
N PRO A 12 5.39 7.70 -16.57
CA PRO A 12 6.31 8.71 -17.07
C PRO A 12 7.42 9.02 -16.06
N ALA A 13 8.63 9.30 -16.54
CA ALA A 13 9.79 9.56 -15.68
C ALA A 13 9.56 10.72 -14.68
N ALA A 14 8.76 11.73 -15.06
CA ALA A 14 8.41 12.84 -14.19
C ALA A 14 7.47 12.47 -13.02
N ASN A 15 6.74 11.35 -13.14
CA ASN A 15 5.79 10.87 -12.14
C ASN A 15 6.39 9.74 -11.29
N MET A 16 7.40 9.05 -11.81
CA MET A 16 8.02 7.93 -11.12
C MET A 16 8.97 8.39 -10.02
N ASN A 17 8.89 7.74 -8.87
CA ASN A 17 9.83 7.90 -7.76
C ASN A 17 10.56 6.58 -7.50
N PRO A 18 11.80 6.58 -6.99
CA PRO A 18 12.45 5.36 -6.54
C PRO A 18 11.61 4.64 -5.48
N VAL A 19 11.53 3.30 -5.58
CA VAL A 19 10.84 2.47 -4.57
C VAL A 19 11.46 2.70 -3.19
N ILE A 20 10.60 2.95 -2.22
CA ILE A 20 10.99 3.07 -0.81
C ILE A 20 10.94 1.68 -0.18
N PHE A 21 12.11 1.14 0.16
CA PHE A 21 12.23 -0.14 0.84
C PHE A 21 12.19 0.09 2.37
N ALA A 22 10.99 0.18 2.93
CA ALA A 22 10.79 0.48 4.35
C ALA A 22 11.20 -0.67 5.30
N GLY A 23 11.35 -1.89 4.77
CA GLY A 23 11.60 -3.10 5.57
C GLY A 23 10.40 -3.51 6.43
N ASP A 24 10.56 -4.60 7.18
CA ASP A 24 9.59 -5.07 8.16
C ASP A 24 10.27 -5.15 9.54
N LYS A 25 9.56 -4.73 10.59
CA LYS A 25 10.03 -4.80 11.96
C LYS A 25 8.86 -5.14 12.88
N PRO A 26 8.86 -6.30 13.54
CA PRO A 26 7.77 -6.70 14.43
C PRO A 26 7.44 -5.62 15.47
N GLY A 27 6.14 -5.32 15.62
CA GLY A 27 5.66 -4.29 16.54
C GLY A 27 5.80 -2.84 16.05
N GLN A 28 6.32 -2.61 14.83
CA GLN A 28 6.45 -1.28 14.25
C GLN A 28 5.92 -1.24 12.82
N ASN A 29 5.02 -0.30 12.55
CA ASN A 29 4.63 0.01 11.18
C ASN A 29 5.68 0.92 10.52
N THR A 30 6.61 0.31 9.78
CA THR A 30 7.75 1.00 9.15
C THR A 30 7.35 1.98 8.04
N LYS A 31 6.10 1.93 7.57
CA LYS A 31 5.60 2.78 6.47
C LYS A 31 5.27 4.20 6.92
N VAL A 32 4.81 4.37 8.16
CA VAL A 32 4.28 5.65 8.71
C VAL A 32 5.23 6.82 8.46
N GLN A 33 6.50 6.67 8.85
CA GLN A 33 7.51 7.72 8.68
C GLN A 33 7.65 8.13 7.20
N TRP A 34 7.67 7.19 6.28
CA TRP A 34 7.83 7.47 4.85
C TRP A 34 6.61 8.16 4.24
N LEU A 35 5.40 7.79 4.67
CA LEU A 35 4.17 8.44 4.20
C LEU A 35 4.16 9.93 4.60
N GLN A 36 4.59 10.24 5.82
CA GLN A 36 4.72 11.60 6.33
C GLN A 36 5.83 12.37 5.60
N GLU A 37 7.05 11.81 5.52
CA GLU A 37 8.20 12.47 4.87
C GLU A 37 7.97 12.79 3.39
N LYS A 38 7.22 11.93 2.69
CA LYS A 38 6.87 12.14 1.27
C LYS A 38 5.59 12.95 1.08
N ASN A 39 4.99 13.46 2.15
CA ASN A 39 3.74 14.21 2.13
C ASN A 39 2.63 13.49 1.33
N MET A 40 2.57 12.16 1.45
CA MET A 40 1.56 11.37 0.75
C MET A 40 0.17 11.74 1.27
N ARG A 41 -0.83 11.70 0.40
CA ARG A 41 -2.22 12.06 0.74
C ARG A 41 -3.20 10.89 0.57
N ILE A 42 -2.82 9.92 -0.25
CA ILE A 42 -3.57 8.69 -0.50
C ILE A 42 -2.55 7.54 -0.48
N PHE A 43 -2.89 6.43 0.17
CA PHE A 43 -2.07 5.23 0.18
C PHE A 43 -2.91 3.99 -0.13
N TYR A 44 -2.49 3.24 -1.14
CA TYR A 44 -3.14 2.01 -1.59
C TYR A 44 -2.38 0.80 -1.07
N GLY A 45 -3.08 -0.20 -0.56
CA GLY A 45 -2.47 -1.45 -0.13
C GLY A 45 -3.49 -2.53 0.20
N ASP A 46 -3.03 -3.78 0.31
CA ASP A 46 -3.88 -4.93 0.57
C ASP A 46 -3.87 -5.37 2.03
N SER A 47 -2.84 -4.99 2.80
CA SER A 47 -2.63 -5.45 4.18
C SER A 47 -3.20 -4.48 5.21
N ASP A 48 -3.51 -4.98 6.40
CA ASP A 48 -4.01 -4.14 7.49
C ASP A 48 -2.98 -3.09 7.91
N ASN A 49 -1.69 -3.41 7.79
CA ASN A 49 -0.61 -2.47 8.04
C ASN A 49 -0.58 -1.31 7.03
N ASP A 50 -1.10 -1.47 5.81
CA ASP A 50 -1.22 -0.36 4.86
C ASP A 50 -2.29 0.64 5.31
N ILE A 51 -3.43 0.11 5.75
CA ILE A 51 -4.56 0.93 6.19
C ILE A 51 -4.26 1.62 7.52
N THR A 52 -3.65 0.92 8.48
CA THR A 52 -3.22 1.54 9.73
C THR A 52 -2.12 2.58 9.51
N ALA A 53 -1.16 2.34 8.60
CA ALA A 53 -0.15 3.36 8.27
C ALA A 53 -0.78 4.65 7.73
N ALA A 54 -1.76 4.52 6.84
CA ALA A 54 -2.50 5.66 6.31
C ALA A 54 -3.26 6.41 7.41
N ARG A 55 -3.92 5.69 8.33
CA ARG A 55 -4.65 6.27 9.47
C ARG A 55 -3.73 7.00 10.43
N ASP A 56 -2.60 6.41 10.78
CA ASP A 56 -1.60 7.01 11.67
C ASP A 56 -1.04 8.31 11.09
N CYS A 57 -1.01 8.44 9.77
CA CYS A 57 -0.60 9.67 9.07
C CYS A 57 -1.75 10.66 8.84
N GLY A 58 -3.00 10.30 9.15
CA GLY A 58 -4.17 11.12 8.84
C GLY A 58 -4.45 11.26 7.33
N ILE A 59 -4.08 10.25 6.53
CA ILE A 59 -4.23 10.27 5.06
C ILE A 59 -5.26 9.22 4.61
N ARG A 60 -5.72 9.31 3.37
CA ARG A 60 -6.74 8.42 2.82
C ARG A 60 -6.13 7.04 2.49
N GLY A 61 -6.40 6.04 3.33
CA GLY A 61 -6.06 4.64 3.06
C GLY A 61 -7.15 3.97 2.21
N ILE A 62 -6.79 3.34 1.10
CA ILE A 62 -7.71 2.63 0.21
C ILE A 62 -7.23 1.19 0.01
N ARG A 63 -8.13 0.23 0.25
CA ARG A 63 -7.82 -1.20 0.19
C ARG A 63 -7.88 -1.74 -1.23
N ILE A 64 -6.89 -2.56 -1.57
CA ILE A 64 -6.87 -3.47 -2.72
C ILE A 64 -7.12 -4.90 -2.22
N LEU A 65 -7.89 -5.69 -2.97
CA LEU A 65 -8.17 -7.08 -2.61
C LEU A 65 -6.93 -7.97 -2.88
N ARG A 66 -6.45 -8.67 -1.86
CA ARG A 66 -5.42 -9.69 -2.05
C ARG A 66 -6.00 -10.87 -2.83
N ALA A 67 -5.37 -11.22 -3.96
CA ALA A 67 -5.80 -12.34 -4.80
C ALA A 67 -5.94 -13.67 -4.03
N ALA A 68 -6.99 -14.42 -4.35
CA ALA A 68 -7.33 -15.67 -3.66
C ALA A 68 -6.25 -16.76 -3.81
N ASN A 69 -5.47 -16.71 -4.89
CA ASN A 69 -4.34 -17.61 -5.14
C ASN A 69 -3.01 -17.13 -4.51
N SER A 70 -3.00 -15.99 -3.80
CA SER A 70 -1.81 -15.54 -3.08
C SER A 70 -1.37 -16.57 -2.05
N THR A 71 -0.07 -16.83 -1.98
CA THR A 71 0.54 -17.70 -0.97
C THR A 71 0.58 -17.06 0.42
N TYR A 72 0.38 -15.73 0.52
CA TYR A 72 0.35 -15.04 1.80
C TYR A 72 -1.03 -15.15 2.44
N LYS A 73 -1.16 -16.15 3.31
CA LYS A 73 -2.37 -16.48 4.07
C LYS A 73 -2.22 -16.18 5.57
N PRO A 74 -3.32 -15.92 6.30
CA PRO A 74 -4.71 -15.79 5.80
C PRO A 74 -4.90 -14.53 4.95
N LEU A 75 -6.02 -14.47 4.20
CA LEU A 75 -6.38 -13.24 3.49
C LEU A 75 -6.80 -12.17 4.51
N PRO A 76 -6.41 -10.89 4.32
CA PRO A 76 -6.90 -9.79 5.14
C PRO A 76 -8.42 -9.61 5.01
N GLN A 77 -9.06 -9.09 6.06
CA GLN A 77 -10.48 -8.71 6.02
C GLN A 77 -10.60 -7.30 5.44
N ALA A 78 -10.74 -7.21 4.11
CA ALA A 78 -10.88 -5.92 3.42
C ALA A 78 -12.10 -5.13 3.96
N GLY A 79 -11.90 -3.88 4.38
CA GLY A 79 -12.94 -3.04 4.97
C GLY A 79 -13.07 -3.17 6.49
N ALA A 80 -12.25 -3.98 7.16
CA ALA A 80 -12.32 -4.20 8.62
C ALA A 80 -12.15 -2.94 9.45
N PHE A 81 -11.52 -1.90 8.91
CA PHE A 81 -11.37 -0.62 9.60
C PHE A 81 -12.48 0.37 9.22
N GLY A 82 -13.31 0.07 8.21
CA GLY A 82 -14.25 1.02 7.59
C GLY A 82 -13.60 1.87 6.50
N GLU A 83 -12.46 1.42 5.95
CA GLU A 83 -11.82 2.04 4.79
C GLU A 83 -12.56 1.71 3.48
N GLU A 84 -12.31 2.53 2.46
CA GLU A 84 -12.79 2.24 1.10
C GLU A 84 -12.05 1.04 0.51
N VAL A 85 -12.77 0.18 -0.20
CA VAL A 85 -12.24 -0.99 -0.89
C VAL A 85 -12.54 -0.87 -2.38
N ILE A 86 -11.50 -0.99 -3.21
CA ILE A 86 -11.71 -0.99 -4.67
C ILE A 86 -12.32 -2.32 -5.08
N VAL A 87 -13.46 -2.26 -5.76
CA VAL A 87 -14.15 -3.43 -6.32
C VAL A 87 -13.29 -4.08 -7.41
N ASN A 88 -13.33 -5.42 -7.51
CA ASN A 88 -12.65 -6.19 -8.55
C ASN A 88 -11.14 -5.89 -8.65
N SER A 89 -10.50 -5.64 -7.50
CA SER A 89 -9.10 -5.19 -7.44
C SER A 89 -8.10 -6.33 -7.20
N GLU A 90 -8.55 -7.58 -7.31
CA GLU A 90 -7.74 -8.78 -7.14
C GLU A 90 -7.03 -9.26 -8.42
N TYR A 91 -7.20 -8.54 -9.54
CA TYR A 91 -6.59 -8.84 -10.84
C TYR A 91 -6.18 -7.59 -11.63
#